data_AF-A0A9E1X7K5-F1
#
_entry.id   AF-A0A9E1X7K5-F1
#
_cell.length_a   1.000
_cell.length_b   1.000
_cell.length_c   1.000
_cell.angle_alpha   90.00
_cell.angle_beta   90.00
_cell.angle_gamma   90.00
#
_symmetry.space_group_name_H-M   'P 1'
#
loop_
_entity.id
_entity.type
_entity.pdbx_description
1 polymer ?
#
loop_
_entity_poly.entity_id
_entity_poly.type
_entity_poly.pdbx_seq_one_letter_code
_entity_poly.pdbx_strand_id
1 'polypeptide(L)' 'MLKGALQTVNEWLGQITDLLKTLVVIGIVVGILFDDFFGVISGLGRIMTQFGDAGFAGILALMIIVMWYEKK' A
#
# COMPACT_ATOMS: atom_id res chain seq x y z
N MET A 1 23.20 20.15 -11.97
CA MET A 1 22.96 19.13 -13.03
C MET A 1 22.29 17.88 -12.47
N LEU A 2 22.86 17.18 -11.48
CA LEU A 2 22.27 15.96 -10.88
C LEU A 2 20.85 16.13 -10.29
N LYS A 3 20.58 17.25 -9.61
CA LYS A 3 19.24 17.52 -9.03
C LYS A 3 18.13 17.65 -10.08
N GLY A 4 18.44 18.20 -11.26
CA GLY A 4 17.48 18.33 -12.36
C GLY A 4 17.16 16.97 -12.99
N ALA A 5 18.17 16.13 -13.20
CA ALA A 5 17.97 14.76 -13.72
C ALA A 5 17.12 13.90 -12.76
N LEU A 6 17.38 13.98 -11.45
CA LEU A 6 16.57 13.28 -10.44
C LEU A 6 15.13 13.80 -10.38
N GLN A 7 14.93 15.11 -10.57
CA GLN A 7 13.60 15.70 -10.61
C GLN A 7 12.80 15.20 -11.82
N THR A 8 13.39 15.20 -13.02
CA THR A 8 12.72 14.67 -14.22
C THR A 8 12.38 13.19 -14.10
N VAL A 9 13.25 12.38 -13.48
CA VAL A 9 12.95 10.97 -13.21
C VAL A 9 11.80 10.82 -12.22
N ASN A 10 11.78 11.62 -11.14
CA ASN A 10 10.67 11.59 -10.18
C ASN A 10 9.35 12.04 -10.81
N GLU A 11 9.36 13.05 -11.68
CA GLU A 11 8.18 13.50 -12.42
C GLU A 11 7.64 12.40 -13.34
N TRP A 12 8.52 11.72 -14.08
CA TRP A 12 8.14 10.60 -14.94
C TRP A 12 7.63 9.39 -14.16
N LEU A 13 8.27 9.06 -13.03
CA LEU A 13 7.78 8.03 -12.11
C LEU A 13 6.43 8.39 -11.51
N GLY A 14 6.21 9.66 -11.18
CA GLY A 14 4.92 10.17 -10.71
C GLY A 14 3.83 9.95 -11.74
N GLN A 15 4.07 10.32 -12.99
CA GLN A 15 3.12 10.12 -14.10
C GLN A 15 2.79 8.65 -14.32
N ILE A 16 3.80 7.76 -14.34
CA ILE A 16 3.57 6.32 -14.46
C ILE A 16 2.74 5.80 -13.29
N THR A 17 3.08 6.23 -12.08
CA THR A 17 2.38 5.81 -10.87
C THR A 17 0.91 6.25 -10.90
N ASP A 18 0.62 7.44 -11.40
CA ASP A 18 -0.75 7.94 -11.53
C ASP A 18 -1.55 7.20 -12.62
N LEU A 19 -0.90 6.82 -13.73
CA LEU A 19 -1.50 5.93 -14.73
C LEU A 19 -1.82 4.56 -14.12
N LEU A 20 -0.89 3.97 -13.37
CA LEU A 20 -1.10 2.68 -12.69
C LEU A 20 -2.25 2.76 -11.68
N LYS A 21 -2.33 3.83 -10.87
CA LYS A 21 -3.47 4.05 -9.96
C LYS A 21 -4.79 4.09 -10.72
N THR A 22 -4.83 4.80 -11.85
CA THR A 22 -6.04 4.90 -12.68
C THR A 22 -6.45 3.53 -13.20
N LEU A 23 -5.50 2.70 -13.65
CA LEU A 23 -5.77 1.33 -14.07
C LEU A 23 -6.29 0.45 -12.91
N VAL A 24 -5.74 0.61 -11.71
CA VAL A 24 -6.24 -0.09 -10.51
C VAL A 24 -7.69 0.31 -10.22
N VAL A 25 -8.01 1.61 -10.26
CA VAL A 25 -9.38 2.10 -10.03
C VAL A 25 -10.36 1.52 -11.06
N ILE A 26 -9.99 1.52 -12.34
CA ILE A 26 -10.80 0.88 -13.39
C ILE A 26 -10.96 -0.61 -13.10
N GLY A 27 -9.88 -1.30 -12.73
CA GLY A 27 -9.91 -2.71 -12.37
C GLY A 27 -10.83 -3.03 -11.20
N ILE A 28 -10.92 -2.14 -10.19
CA ILE A 28 -11.89 -2.27 -9.09
C ILE A 28 -13.31 -2.08 -9.60
N VAL A 29 -13.58 -1.04 -10.41
CA VAL A 29 -14.94 -0.78 -10.94
C VAL A 29 -15.41 -1.96 -11.80
N VAL A 30 -14.57 -2.45 -12.71
CA VAL A 30 -14.87 -3.65 -13.50
C VAL A 30 -15.03 -4.87 -12.59
N GLY A 31 -14.17 -5.05 -11.59
CA GLY A 31 -14.25 -6.15 -10.65
C GLY A 31 -15.57 -6.17 -9.87
N ILE A 32 -16.11 -5.02 -9.49
CA ILE A 32 -17.43 -4.95 -8.81
C ILE A 32 -18.56 -5.36 -9.77
N LEU A 33 -18.47 -5.00 -11.05
CA LEU A 33 -19.51 -5.27 -12.03
C LEU A 33 -19.45 -6.70 -12.62
N PHE A 34 -18.26 -7.32 -12.64
CA PHE A 34 -17.98 -8.58 -13.32
C PHE A 34 -17.27 -9.61 -12.43
N ASP A 35 -17.61 -9.65 -11.13
CA ASP A 35 -17.14 -10.64 -10.15
C ASP A 35 -15.59 -10.80 -10.10
N ASP A 36 -14.90 -9.69 -9.86
CA ASP A 36 -13.43 -9.58 -9.76
C ASP A 36 -12.65 -10.14 -10.96
N PHE A 37 -13.13 -9.92 -12.19
CA PHE A 37 -12.51 -10.42 -13.43
C PHE A 37 -10.97 -10.23 -13.54
N PHE A 38 -10.45 -9.09 -13.09
CA PHE A 38 -9.01 -8.80 -13.11
C PHE A 38 -8.27 -9.20 -11.82
N GLY A 39 -8.96 -9.73 -10.81
CA GLY A 39 -8.37 -10.14 -9.54
C GLY A 39 -7.83 -8.98 -8.70
N VAL A 40 -8.28 -7.75 -8.96
CA VAL A 40 -7.77 -6.55 -8.30
C VAL A 40 -8.30 -6.45 -6.88
N ILE A 41 -9.57 -6.81 -6.65
CA ILE A 41 -10.19 -6.74 -5.33
C ILE A 41 -9.57 -7.79 -4.40
N SER A 42 -9.43 -9.03 -4.87
CA SER A 42 -8.72 -10.09 -4.15
C SER A 42 -7.24 -9.77 -3.93
N GLY A 43 -6.57 -9.16 -4.92
CA GLY A 43 -5.21 -8.67 -4.81
C GLY A 43 -5.02 -7.63 -3.70
N LEU A 44 -5.91 -6.63 -3.65
CA LEU A 44 -5.94 -5.62 -2.59
C LEU A 44 -6.26 -6.25 -1.23
N GLY A 45 -7.21 -7.19 -1.18
CA GLY A 45 -7.54 -7.93 0.04
C GLY A 45 -6.33 -8.64 0.65
N ARG A 46 -5.51 -9.32 -0.16
CA ARG A 46 -4.27 -9.97 0.32
C ARG A 46 -3.27 -8.98 0.89
N ILE A 47 -3.09 -7.83 0.25
CA ILE A 47 -2.21 -6.77 0.75
C ILE A 47 -2.75 -6.26 2.09
N MET A 48 -4.05 -5.97 2.18
CA MET A 48 -4.67 -5.50 3.42
C MET A 48 -4.53 -6.52 4.56
N THR A 49 -4.64 -7.83 4.28
CA THR A 49 -4.39 -8.88 5.29
C THR A 49 -2.93 -8.86 5.76
N GLN A 50 -1.96 -8.77 4.85
CA GLN A 50 -0.54 -8.70 5.22
C GLN A 50 -0.23 -7.46 6.07
N PHE A 51 -0.84 -6.32 5.74
CA PHE A 51 -0.74 -5.10 6.56
C PHE A 51 -1.43 -5.27 7.92
N GLY A 52 -2.55 -5.99 8.00
CA GLY A 52 -3.22 -6.33 9.24
C GLY A 52 -2.34 -7.19 10.15
N ASP A 53 -1.76 -8.26 9.60
CA ASP A 53 -0.89 -9.19 10.33
C ASP A 53 0.41 -8.51 10.79
N ALA A 54 1.06 -7.74 9.91
CA ALA A 54 2.25 -6.97 10.25
C ALA A 54 1.94 -5.82 11.22
N GLY A 55 0.77 -5.20 11.08
CA GLY A 55 0.28 -4.15 11.98
C GLY A 55 0.02 -4.68 13.40
N PHE A 56 -0.53 -5.89 13.51
CA PHE A 56 -0.72 -6.57 14.79
C PHE A 56 0.62 -6.79 15.51
N ALA A 57 1.66 -7.22 14.80
CA ALA A 57 3.01 -7.32 15.35
C ALA A 57 3.55 -5.96 15.85
N GLY A 58 3.24 -4.87 15.15
CA GLY A 58 3.60 -3.50 15.58
C GLY A 58 2.92 -3.10 16.90
N ILE A 59 1.61 -3.37 17.03
CA ILE A 59 0.87 -3.07 18.27
C ILE A 59 1.39 -3.95 19.42
N LEU A 60 1.67 -5.23 19.17
CA LEU A 60 2.30 -6.12 20.16
C LEU A 60 3.65 -5.57 20.64
N ALA A 61 4.51 -5.11 19.72
CA ALA A 61 5.79 -4.53 20.07
C ALA A 61 5.65 -3.27 20.94
N LEU A 62 4.69 -2.40 20.62
CA LEU A 62 4.40 -1.21 21.43
C LEU A 62 3.89 -1.57 22.84
N MET A 63 3.00 -2.57 22.96
CA MET A 63 2.52 -3.03 24.27
C MET A 63 3.66 -3.56 25.14
N ILE A 64 4.61 -4.30 24.56
CA ILE A 64 5.79 -4.78 25.29
C ILE A 64 6.63 -3.60 25.80
N ILE A 65 6.86 -2.59 24.97
CA ILE A 65 7.61 -1.39 25.36
C ILE A 65 6.92 -0.66 26.53
N VAL A 66 5.59 -0.49 26.46
CA VAL A 66 4.82 0.18 27.53
C VAL A 66 4.87 -0.60 28.85
N MET A 67 4.65 -1.93 28.81
CA MET A 67 4.74 -2.76 30.02
C MET A 67 6.13 -2.74 30.66
N TRP A 68 7.18 -2.59 29.86
CA TRP A 68 8.54 -2.46 30.37
C TRP A 68 8.82 -1.09 30.98
N TYR A 69 8.18 -0.05 30.46
CA TYR A 69 8.23 1.29 31.02
C TYR A 69 7.52 1.38 32.39
N GLU A 70 6.36 0.74 32.55
CA GLU A 70 5.61 0.72 33.82
C GLU A 70 6.27 -0.13 34.94
N LYS A 71 7.25 -0.98 34.60
CA LYS A 71 8.03 -1.75 35.58
C LYS A 71 9.19 -0.97 36.22
N LYS A 72 9.41 0.28 35.80
CA LYS A 72 10.34 1.23 36.46
C LYS A 72 9.57 2.15 37.39
#